data_AF-A0A7W0IT18-F1
#
_entry.id   AF-A0A7W0IT18-F1
#
_cell.length_a   1.000
_cell.length_b   1.000
_cell.length_c   1.000
_cell.angle_alpha   90.00
_cell.angle_beta   90.00
_cell.angle_gamma   90.00
#
_symmetry.space_group_name_H-M   'P 1'
#
loop_
_entity.id
_entity.type
_entity.pdbx_description
1 polymer ?
#
loop_
_entity_poly.entity_id
_entity_poly.type
_entity_poly.pdbx_seq_one_letter_code
_entity_poly.pdbx_strand_id
1 'polypeptide(L)' 'RIFPNFPILIPFWALATAVGVSLLTGLVFGVFPARRAAKLDPVQALSRR' A
#
# COMPACT_ATOMS: atom_id res chain seq x y z
N ARG A 1 -28.42 11.40 -29.15
CA ARG A 1 -27.32 11.31 -28.15
C ARG A 1 -26.34 10.27 -28.65
N ILE A 2 -25.26 10.70 -29.30
CA ILE A 2 -24.23 9.80 -29.82
C ILE A 2 -23.08 9.88 -28.81
N PHE A 3 -22.98 8.88 -27.94
CA PHE A 3 -21.79 8.73 -27.09
C PHE A 3 -20.79 7.86 -27.86
N PRO A 4 -19.61 8.37 -28.22
CA PRO A 4 -18.58 7.54 -28.85
C PRO A 4 -18.16 6.44 -27.87
N ASN A 5 -18.12 5.20 -28.35
CA ASN A 5 -17.71 4.04 -27.57
C ASN A 5 -16.18 4.10 -27.36
N PHE A 6 -15.72 4.22 -26.12
CA PHE A 6 -14.30 4.21 -25.78
C PHE A 6 -13.91 2.79 -25.32
N PRO A 7 -13.26 1.97 -26.16
CA PRO A 7 -12.84 0.64 -25.75
C PRO A 7 -11.73 0.75 -24.69
N ILE A 8 -12.06 0.40 -23.45
CA ILE A 8 -11.10 0.35 -22.35
C ILE A 8 -10.39 -1.01 -22.43
N LEU A 9 -9.20 -1.00 -23.04
CA LEU A 9 -8.33 -2.18 -23.10
C LEU A 9 -7.35 -2.11 -21.93
N ILE A 10 -7.56 -2.96 -20.93
CA ILE A 10 -6.66 -3.04 -19.76
C ILE A 10 -5.47 -3.94 -20.13
N PRO A 11 -4.22 -3.44 -20.14
CA PRO A 11 -3.07 -4.27 -20.43
C PRO A 11 -2.75 -5.17 -19.24
N PHE A 12 -2.29 -6.40 -19.50
CA PHE A 12 -1.99 -7.39 -18.46
C PHE A 12 -0.92 -6.90 -17.46
N TRP A 13 0.06 -6.12 -17.94
CA TRP A 13 1.06 -5.48 -17.10
C TRP A 13 0.47 -4.52 -16.08
N ALA A 14 -0.61 -3.79 -16.42
CA ALA A 14 -1.25 -2.88 -15.48
C ALA A 14 -1.80 -3.62 -14.25
N LEU A 15 -2.33 -4.83 -14.44
CA LEU A 15 -2.80 -5.67 -13.33
C LEU A 15 -1.62 -6.08 -12.44
N ALA A 16 -0.52 -6.55 -13.03
CA ALA A 16 0.68 -6.93 -12.29
C ALA A 16 1.27 -5.75 -11.49
N THR A 17 1.34 -4.57 -12.11
CA THR A 17 1.83 -3.35 -11.44
C THR A 17 0.88 -2.87 -10.36
N ALA A 18 -0.45 -2.97 -10.56
CA ALA A 18 -1.43 -2.56 -9.55
C ALA A 18 -1.28 -3.39 -8.28
N VAL A 19 -1.19 -4.72 -8.41
CA VAL A 19 -0.95 -5.63 -7.29
C VAL A 19 0.40 -5.36 -6.64
N GLY A 20 1.46 -5.22 -7.45
CA GLY A 20 2.81 -4.95 -6.96
C GLY A 20 2.91 -3.65 -6.17
N VAL A 21 2.37 -2.55 -6.69
CA VAL A 21 2.36 -1.24 -6.03
C VAL A 21 1.51 -1.25 -4.77
N SER A 22 0.35 -1.92 -4.79
CA SER A 22 -0.52 -2.05 -3.60
C SER A 22 0.21 -2.79 -2.47
N LEU A 23 0.84 -3.93 -2.78
CA LEU A 23 1.60 -4.70 -1.80
C LEU A 23 2.81 -3.93 -1.29
N LEU A 24 3.58 -3.30 -2.17
CA LEU A 24 4.73 -2.48 -1.79
C LEU A 24 4.32 -1.34 -0.85
N THR A 25 3.27 -0.60 -1.20
CA THR A 25 2.79 0.51 -0.38
C THR A 25 2.34 0.01 1.00
N GLY A 26 1.54 -1.06 1.04
CA GLY A 26 1.08 -1.66 2.29
C GLY A 26 2.24 -2.15 3.17
N LEU A 27 3.25 -2.79 2.57
CA LEU A 27 4.42 -3.29 3.30
C LEU A 27 5.32 -2.16 3.79
N VAL A 28 5.61 -1.16 2.96
CA VAL A 28 6.45 -0.02 3.35
C VAL A 28 5.81 0.72 4.53
N PHE A 29 4.56 1.11 4.40
CA PHE A 29 3.87 1.88 5.45
C PHE A 29 3.37 1.04 6.62
N GLY A 30 3.26 -0.28 6.49
CA GLY A 30 2.96 -1.17 7.62
C GLY A 30 4.23 -1.51 8.42
N VAL A 31 5.30 -1.90 7.73
CA VAL A 31 6.52 -2.42 8.36
C VAL A 31 7.41 -1.30 8.87
N PHE A 32 7.54 -0.18 8.16
CA PHE A 32 8.39 0.93 8.60
C PHE A 32 8.01 1.49 9.98
N PRO A 33 6.74 1.89 10.26
CA PRO A 33 6.37 2.36 11.59
C PRO A 33 6.40 1.24 12.63
N ALA A 34 6.01 0.01 12.29
CA ALA A 34 6.07 -1.13 13.20
C ALA A 34 7.50 -1.41 13.66
N ARG A 35 8.47 -1.36 12.74
CA ARG A 35 9.90 -1.48 13.07
C ARG A 35 10.38 -0.36 13.98
N ARG A 36 9.86 0.85 13.81
CA ARG A 36 10.19 1.98 14.69
C ARG A 36 9.64 1.76 16.10
N ALA A 37 8.40 1.28 16.23
CA ALA A 37 7.78 0.97 17.51
C ALA A 37 8.49 -0.18 18.25
N ALA A 38 8.88 -1.24 17.52
CA ALA A 38 9.60 -2.38 18.09
C ALA A 38 11.02 -2.03 18.61
N LYS A 39 11.59 -0.90 18.18
CA LYS A 39 12.88 -0.39 18.65
C LYS A 39 12.77 0.53 19.86
N LEU A 40 11.57 0.93 20.26
CA LEU A 40 11.37 1.72 21.47
C LEU A 40 11.50 0.82 22.69
N ASP A 41 11.96 1.39 23.81
CA ASP A 41 11.97 0.66 25.08
C ASP A 41 10.56 0.14 25.38
N PRO A 42 10.40 -1.11 25.81
CA PRO A 42 9.10 -1.77 25.93
C PRO A 42 8.14 -1.01 26.87
N VAL A 43 8.67 -0.30 27.87
CA VAL A 43 7.89 0.58 28.75
C VAL A 43 7.34 1.78 27.98
N GLN A 44 8.13 2.42 27.11
CA GLN A 44 7.68 3.53 26.26
C GLN A 44 6.72 3.05 25.16
N ALA A 45 6.94 1.86 24.61
CA ALA A 45 6.07 1.27 23.60
C ALA A 45 4.68 0.89 24.15
N LEU A 46 4.60 0.50 25.44
CA LEU A 46 3.34 0.16 26.13
C LEU A 46 2.68 1.36 26.83
N SER A 47 3.46 2.39 27.18
CA SER A 47 2.95 3.60 27.82
C SER A 47 2.09 4.40 26.84
N ARG A 48 0.77 4.25 26.98
CA ARG A 48 -0.25 5.02 26.27
C ARG A 48 -0.40 6.40 26.94
N ARG A 49 0.54 7.31 26.71
CA ARG A 49 0.38 8.72 27.07
C ARG A 49 0.63 9.62 25.88
#